data_AF-A0AA49GQW4-F1
#
_entry.id   AF-A0AA49GQW4-F1
#
_cell.length_a   1.000
_cell.length_b   1.000
_cell.length_c   1.000
_cell.angle_alpha   90.00
_cell.angle_beta   90.00
_cell.angle_gamma   90.00
#
_symmetry.space_group_name_H-M   'P 1'
#
loop_
_entity.id
_entity.type
_entity.pdbx_description
1 polymer ?
#
loop_
_entity_poly.entity_id
_entity_poly.type
_entity_poly.pdbx_seq_one_letter_code
_entity_poly.pdbx_strand_id
1 'polypeptide(L)'
;MANELHWEYRDHDFTSIHGTIHKYFPTNSVDQYDEESVKSYQGVKEIEEVINDNFFSRKNYRIRWVKFKKFLKQELKKPIRESMVAFYPCYSGFIILKKEKVSNLNYTKELHFFISLLGPYYTIFGVDKSEILLERLIPASKLIGQEAEELADQHFAANLAVTVSPYLEYEKPFQALQRAILDYFPTLKFIPYKISTKKIEGISLLYPDSEIEVKDSVFSALFRPDNFFNSKTRGDTYFGFDEWLKIKKLDKERIKEIKDSLLEKSLKNESELTVHKVWRFKSASRIPSSRLGSMTFGMDLIVLDLTDINYATVIAKEDEEPIVSKYSVADHEIRIDYFQDKIFFKTGELRTSKLKVILNVDLNLKEEKSLKGDIIEILFELYK
;
A
#
# COMPACT_ATOMS: atom_id res chain seq x y z
N MET A 1 -11.50 -17.85 -26.72
CA MET A 1 -11.74 -17.93 -25.26
C MET A 1 -10.71 -17.00 -24.63
N ALA A 2 -11.16 -15.85 -24.15
CA ALA A 2 -10.29 -14.86 -23.52
C ALA A 2 -9.81 -15.45 -22.18
N ASN A 3 -8.51 -15.38 -21.91
CA ASN A 3 -7.98 -15.67 -20.59
C ASN A 3 -8.52 -14.58 -19.67
N GLU A 4 -9.57 -14.89 -18.91
CA GLU A 4 -9.99 -14.01 -17.81
C GLU A 4 -8.77 -13.78 -16.93
N LEU A 5 -8.29 -12.54 -16.89
CA LEU A 5 -7.30 -12.14 -15.91
C LEU A 5 -7.83 -12.59 -14.54
N HIS A 6 -7.11 -13.49 -13.87
CA HIS A 6 -7.33 -13.72 -12.44
C HIS A 6 -6.93 -12.44 -11.70
N TRP A 7 -7.86 -11.48 -11.62
CA TRP A 7 -7.83 -10.30 -10.73
C TRP A 7 -8.07 -10.70 -9.28
N GLU A 8 -8.53 -11.92 -9.10
CA GLU A 8 -8.50 -12.64 -7.86
C GLU A 8 -7.18 -13.39 -7.75
N TYR A 9 -6.34 -12.98 -6.81
CA TYR A 9 -5.41 -13.94 -6.23
C TYR A 9 -6.19 -14.78 -5.22
N ARG A 10 -5.67 -15.97 -4.88
CA ARG A 10 -6.30 -16.91 -3.94
C ARG A 10 -6.91 -16.17 -2.74
N ASP A 11 -6.12 -15.25 -2.16
CA ASP A 11 -6.46 -14.54 -0.94
C ASP A 11 -6.62 -13.02 -1.10
N HIS A 12 -6.57 -12.48 -2.33
CA HIS A 12 -6.66 -11.03 -2.55
C HIS A 12 -7.67 -10.65 -3.65
N ASP A 13 -8.38 -9.54 -3.46
CA ASP A 13 -9.44 -9.06 -4.34
C ASP A 13 -9.09 -7.70 -4.96
N PHE A 14 -8.60 -7.72 -6.21
CA PHE A 14 -8.35 -6.52 -7.00
C PHE A 14 -9.49 -6.17 -7.97
N THR A 15 -10.68 -6.78 -7.82
CA THR A 15 -11.80 -6.60 -8.76
C THR A 15 -12.27 -5.15 -8.87
N SER A 16 -12.16 -4.36 -7.79
CA SER A 16 -12.53 -2.94 -7.84
C SER A 16 -11.64 -2.11 -8.78
N ILE A 17 -10.35 -2.44 -8.89
CA ILE A 17 -9.43 -1.80 -9.85
C ILE A 17 -9.91 -2.11 -11.27
N HIS A 18 -10.17 -3.38 -11.54
CA HIS A 18 -10.67 -3.84 -12.83
C HIS A 18 -12.00 -3.18 -13.20
N GLY A 19 -12.97 -3.18 -12.29
CA GLY A 19 -14.28 -2.55 -12.49
C GLY A 19 -14.17 -1.05 -12.76
N THR A 20 -13.27 -0.35 -12.07
CA THR A 20 -12.99 1.08 -12.34
C THR A 20 -12.46 1.26 -13.76
N ILE A 21 -11.48 0.47 -14.18
CA ILE A 21 -10.88 0.59 -15.52
C ILE A 21 -11.92 0.28 -16.61
N HIS A 22 -12.69 -0.80 -16.47
CA HIS A 22 -13.73 -1.19 -17.44
C HIS A 22 -14.84 -0.14 -17.58
N LYS A 23 -15.12 0.62 -16.52
CA LYS A 23 -16.07 1.73 -16.59
C LYS A 23 -15.59 2.80 -17.57
N TYR A 24 -14.30 3.11 -17.54
CA TYR A 24 -13.75 4.28 -18.24
C TYR A 24 -13.13 3.98 -19.60
N PHE A 25 -12.71 2.73 -19.85
CA PHE A 25 -12.02 2.35 -21.07
C PHE A 25 -12.75 1.20 -21.80
N PRO A 26 -12.80 1.22 -23.15
CA PRO A 26 -13.30 0.10 -23.92
C PRO A 26 -12.37 -1.11 -23.75
N THR A 27 -12.95 -2.29 -23.52
CA THR A 27 -12.22 -3.52 -23.15
C THR A 27 -12.53 -4.71 -24.07
N ASN A 28 -13.52 -4.56 -24.96
CA ASN A 28 -13.97 -5.61 -25.84
C ASN A 28 -13.64 -5.20 -27.29
N SER A 29 -12.50 -5.70 -27.81
CA SER A 29 -12.03 -5.58 -29.21
C SER A 29 -11.12 -4.39 -29.53
N VAL A 30 -9.87 -4.45 -29.07
CA VAL A 30 -8.78 -3.49 -29.43
C VAL A 30 -8.71 -3.21 -30.94
N ASP A 31 -8.91 -4.25 -31.75
CA ASP A 31 -8.82 -4.17 -33.22
C ASP A 31 -10.02 -3.47 -33.89
N GLN A 32 -11.07 -3.13 -33.15
CA GLN A 32 -12.29 -2.50 -33.66
C GLN A 32 -12.41 -1.01 -33.35
N TYR A 33 -11.51 -0.46 -32.54
CA TYR A 33 -11.55 0.95 -32.18
C TYR A 33 -10.41 1.71 -32.86
N ASP A 34 -10.77 2.58 -33.80
CA ASP A 34 -9.88 3.66 -34.22
C ASP A 34 -9.85 4.78 -33.17
N GLU A 35 -8.98 5.78 -33.39
CA GLU A 35 -8.82 6.91 -32.47
C GLU A 35 -10.14 7.67 -32.24
N GLU A 36 -10.97 7.79 -33.28
CA GLU A 36 -12.26 8.49 -33.20
C GLU A 36 -13.28 7.70 -32.37
N SER A 37 -13.33 6.39 -32.56
CA SER A 37 -14.21 5.48 -31.83
C SER A 37 -13.88 5.45 -30.34
N VAL A 38 -12.59 5.42 -29.96
CA VAL A 38 -12.20 5.52 -28.53
C VAL A 38 -12.58 6.88 -27.95
N LYS A 39 -12.33 8.00 -28.66
CA LYS A 39 -12.73 9.35 -28.21
C LYS A 39 -14.25 9.47 -28.02
N SER A 40 -15.02 8.72 -28.79
CA SER A 40 -16.48 8.71 -28.68
C SER A 40 -17.01 7.92 -27.47
N TYR A 41 -16.18 7.03 -26.88
CA TYR A 41 -16.55 6.17 -25.76
C TYR A 41 -16.98 7.00 -24.55
N GLN A 42 -18.14 6.66 -23.97
CA GLN A 42 -18.72 7.44 -22.87
C GLN A 42 -17.79 7.54 -21.66
N GLY A 43 -17.06 6.47 -21.34
CA GLY A 43 -16.07 6.48 -20.26
C GLY A 43 -14.92 7.47 -20.49
N VAL A 44 -14.47 7.65 -21.73
CA VAL A 44 -13.40 8.61 -22.06
C VAL A 44 -13.90 10.05 -21.86
N LYS A 45 -15.14 10.35 -22.25
CA LYS A 45 -15.76 11.65 -21.97
C LYS A 45 -15.91 11.90 -20.47
N GLU A 46 -16.30 10.90 -19.69
CA GLU A 46 -16.34 11.02 -18.22
C GLU A 46 -14.95 11.29 -17.63
N ILE A 47 -13.87 10.70 -18.17
CA ILE A 47 -12.50 11.02 -17.75
C ILE A 47 -12.19 12.50 -18.00
N GLU A 48 -12.50 13.02 -19.19
CA GLU A 48 -12.27 14.42 -19.53
C GLU A 48 -13.03 15.37 -18.59
N GLU A 49 -14.28 15.06 -18.26
CA GLU A 49 -15.08 15.81 -17.29
C GLU A 49 -14.43 15.82 -15.89
N VAL A 50 -13.99 14.65 -15.42
CA VAL A 50 -13.31 14.50 -14.12
C VAL A 50 -12.01 15.31 -14.10
N ILE A 51 -11.21 15.25 -15.17
CA ILE A 51 -9.97 16.03 -15.32
C ILE A 51 -10.28 17.53 -15.32
N ASN A 52 -11.26 17.97 -16.11
CA ASN A 52 -11.70 19.36 -16.18
C ASN A 52 -12.17 19.90 -14.83
N ASP A 53 -12.99 19.14 -14.11
CA ASP A 53 -13.47 19.49 -12.78
C ASP A 53 -12.31 19.60 -11.75
N ASN A 54 -11.29 18.75 -11.86
CA ASN A 54 -10.18 18.72 -10.90
C ASN A 54 -9.10 19.76 -11.16
N PHE A 55 -8.76 20.03 -12.42
CA PHE A 55 -7.57 20.82 -12.79
C PHE A 55 -7.89 22.15 -13.48
N PHE A 56 -8.93 22.20 -14.31
CA PHE A 56 -9.26 23.40 -15.08
C PHE A 56 -10.22 24.33 -14.31
N SER A 57 -11.01 23.78 -13.37
CA SER A 57 -11.72 24.59 -12.39
C SER A 57 -10.76 25.15 -11.33
N ARG A 58 -10.40 26.44 -11.45
CA ARG A 58 -9.52 27.15 -10.49
C ARG A 58 -9.96 27.00 -9.04
N LYS A 59 -11.28 26.99 -8.79
CA LYS A 59 -11.86 26.80 -7.46
C LYS A 59 -11.54 25.39 -6.93
N ASN A 60 -11.85 24.36 -7.69
CA ASN A 60 -11.67 22.98 -7.27
C ASN A 60 -10.19 22.62 -7.15
N TYR A 61 -9.36 23.02 -8.10
CA TYR A 61 -7.91 22.83 -8.03
C TYR A 61 -7.32 23.44 -6.76
N ARG A 62 -7.74 24.68 -6.41
CA ARG A 62 -7.28 25.34 -5.18
C ARG A 62 -7.74 24.61 -3.92
N ILE A 63 -8.98 24.12 -3.90
CA ILE A 63 -9.54 23.43 -2.72
C ILE A 63 -8.91 22.06 -2.54
N ARG A 64 -8.77 21.27 -3.61
CA ARG A 64 -8.28 19.89 -3.55
C ARG A 64 -6.76 19.84 -3.50
N TRP A 65 -6.10 20.38 -4.54
CA TRP A 65 -4.68 20.11 -4.80
C TRP A 65 -3.74 21.15 -4.20
N VAL A 66 -4.06 22.45 -4.25
CA VAL A 66 -3.20 23.47 -3.62
C VAL A 66 -3.15 23.30 -2.10
N LYS A 67 -4.29 22.96 -1.47
CA LYS A 67 -4.32 22.66 -0.03
C LYS A 67 -3.52 21.40 0.29
N PHE A 68 -3.73 20.32 -0.48
CA PHE A 68 -2.99 19.07 -0.31
C PHE A 68 -1.47 19.26 -0.47
N LYS A 69 -1.02 19.97 -1.52
CA LYS A 69 0.41 20.31 -1.72
C LYS A 69 0.99 21.09 -0.54
N LYS A 70 0.25 22.05 0.01
CA LYS A 70 0.67 22.81 1.20
C LYS A 70 0.78 21.91 2.42
N PHE A 71 -0.19 21.02 2.62
CA PHE A 71 -0.19 20.02 3.67
C PHE A 71 1.04 19.10 3.57
N LEU A 72 1.28 18.49 2.40
CA LEU A 72 2.47 17.66 2.17
C LEU A 72 3.78 18.41 2.44
N LYS A 73 3.88 19.69 2.02
CA LYS A 73 5.07 20.51 2.27
C LYS A 73 5.31 20.73 3.77
N GLN A 74 4.24 20.89 4.56
CA GLN A 74 4.32 21.06 6.02
C GLN A 74 4.74 19.76 6.71
N GLU A 75 4.10 18.64 6.38
CA GLU A 75 4.38 17.34 6.98
C GLU A 75 5.80 16.84 6.64
N LEU A 76 6.20 16.96 5.38
CA LEU A 76 7.46 16.36 4.90
C LEU A 76 8.65 17.31 5.01
N LYS A 77 8.40 18.59 5.31
CA LYS A 77 9.42 19.67 5.37
C LYS A 77 10.31 19.73 4.12
N LYS A 78 9.77 19.30 2.98
CA LYS A 78 10.44 19.28 1.68
C LYS A 78 9.55 19.88 0.60
N PRO A 79 10.11 20.54 -0.42
CA PRO A 79 9.32 21.05 -1.53
C PRO A 79 8.73 19.90 -2.35
N ILE A 80 7.46 20.03 -2.70
CA ILE A 80 6.77 19.12 -3.62
C ILE A 80 6.84 19.71 -5.03
N ARG A 81 7.39 18.94 -5.98
CA ARG A 81 7.37 19.26 -7.40
C ARG A 81 6.20 18.53 -8.04
N GLU A 82 5.24 19.29 -8.57
CA GLU A 82 4.14 18.70 -9.33
C GLU A 82 4.67 18.20 -10.66
N SER A 83 4.24 17.00 -11.05
CA SER A 83 4.59 16.38 -12.34
C SER A 83 3.35 16.12 -13.20
N MET A 84 2.19 16.58 -12.75
CA MET A 84 0.90 16.39 -13.41
C MET A 84 0.93 16.90 -14.85
N VAL A 85 0.35 16.11 -15.75
CA VAL A 85 0.07 16.50 -17.14
C VAL A 85 -1.45 16.57 -17.27
N ALA A 86 -1.96 17.66 -17.83
CA ALA A 86 -3.37 18.04 -17.75
C ALA A 86 -4.36 17.08 -18.42
N PHE A 87 -3.90 16.03 -19.10
CA PHE A 87 -4.72 15.06 -19.81
C PHE A 87 -4.73 13.66 -19.18
N TYR A 88 -4.00 13.47 -18.08
CA TYR A 88 -3.95 12.19 -17.38
C TYR A 88 -4.84 12.19 -16.14
N PRO A 89 -5.54 11.08 -15.85
CA PRO A 89 -6.52 11.02 -14.77
C PRO A 89 -5.87 10.83 -13.39
N CYS A 90 -4.80 11.56 -13.08
CA CYS A 90 -4.18 11.57 -11.76
C CYS A 90 -3.60 12.92 -11.36
N TYR A 91 -3.55 13.14 -10.04
CA TYR A 91 -2.66 14.12 -9.45
C TYR A 91 -1.32 13.45 -9.12
N SER A 92 -0.23 14.00 -9.62
CA SER A 92 1.11 13.43 -9.42
C SER A 92 2.16 14.48 -9.05
N GLY A 93 3.14 14.05 -8.30
CA GLY A 93 4.29 14.87 -7.94
C GLY A 93 5.43 14.04 -7.35
N PHE A 94 6.52 14.71 -7.00
CA PHE A 94 7.67 14.07 -6.42
C PHE A 94 8.44 14.98 -5.46
N ILE A 95 9.26 14.32 -4.64
CA ILE A 95 10.13 14.94 -3.65
C ILE A 95 11.57 14.56 -3.99
N ILE A 96 12.44 15.55 -4.09
CA ILE A 96 13.87 15.29 -4.24
C ILE A 96 14.43 14.89 -2.88
N LEU A 97 14.90 13.65 -2.78
CA LEU A 97 15.53 13.12 -1.57
C LEU A 97 17.01 13.45 -1.51
N LYS A 98 17.68 13.31 -2.65
CA LYS A 98 19.11 13.55 -2.82
C LYS A 98 19.36 14.12 -4.21
N LYS A 99 20.28 15.08 -4.33
CA LYS A 99 20.79 15.57 -5.60
C LYS A 99 22.30 15.77 -5.47
N GLU A 100 23.07 15.15 -6.35
CA GLU A 100 24.53 15.23 -6.39
C GLU A 100 24.96 15.56 -7.82
N LYS A 101 26.03 16.34 -7.96
CA LYS A 101 26.64 16.67 -9.25
C LYS A 101 28.10 16.25 -9.21
N VAL A 102 28.51 15.43 -10.16
CA VAL A 102 29.90 14.98 -10.34
C VAL A 102 30.29 15.31 -11.77
N SER A 103 31.12 16.34 -11.97
CA SER A 103 31.42 16.88 -13.29
C SER A 103 30.13 17.30 -14.05
N ASN A 104 29.89 16.73 -15.23
CA ASN A 104 28.71 16.93 -16.06
C ASN A 104 27.59 15.91 -15.82
N LEU A 105 27.73 15.04 -14.82
CA LEU A 105 26.72 14.07 -14.42
C LEU A 105 25.96 14.57 -13.18
N ASN A 106 24.64 14.69 -13.30
CA ASN A 106 23.71 14.91 -12.21
C ASN A 106 23.09 13.58 -11.80
N TYR A 107 23.17 13.24 -10.51
CA TYR A 107 22.46 12.11 -9.92
C TYR A 107 21.35 12.64 -9.00
N THR A 108 20.13 12.15 -9.17
CA THR A 108 18.97 12.55 -8.38
C THR A 108 18.22 11.33 -7.87
N LYS A 109 17.86 11.33 -6.59
CA LYS A 109 16.89 10.39 -6.00
C LYS A 109 15.58 11.10 -5.75
N GLU A 110 14.51 10.62 -6.35
CA GLU A 110 13.19 11.22 -6.29
C GLU A 110 12.19 10.24 -5.70
N LEU A 111 11.30 10.70 -4.83
CA LEU A 111 10.16 9.93 -4.33
C LEU A 111 8.89 10.46 -5.00
N HIS A 112 8.36 9.70 -5.95
CA HIS A 112 7.17 10.01 -6.74
C HIS A 112 5.92 9.47 -6.08
N PHE A 113 4.80 10.18 -6.21
CA PHE A 113 3.48 9.73 -5.82
C PHE A 113 2.44 10.03 -6.90
N PHE A 114 1.40 9.20 -6.94
CA PHE A 114 0.29 9.28 -7.89
C PHE A 114 -1.01 9.03 -7.14
N ILE A 115 -2.00 9.89 -7.34
CA ILE A 115 -3.35 9.75 -6.78
C ILE A 115 -4.32 9.73 -7.95
N SER A 116 -5.07 8.64 -8.11
CA SER A 116 -6.01 8.48 -9.21
C SER A 116 -7.21 9.40 -9.02
N LEU A 117 -7.73 9.93 -10.13
CA LEU A 117 -9.01 10.64 -10.15
C LEU A 117 -10.19 9.70 -10.43
N LEU A 118 -9.94 8.48 -10.89
CA LEU A 118 -10.97 7.53 -11.34
C LEU A 118 -11.46 6.62 -10.21
N GLY A 119 -10.70 6.51 -9.13
CA GLY A 119 -11.03 5.70 -7.98
C GLY A 119 -10.17 6.02 -6.77
N PRO A 120 -10.47 5.40 -5.61
CA PRO A 120 -9.78 5.68 -4.35
C PRO A 120 -8.42 4.99 -4.31
N TYR A 121 -7.53 5.35 -5.23
CA TYR A 121 -6.26 4.66 -5.45
C TYR A 121 -5.08 5.60 -5.41
N TYR A 122 -3.96 5.12 -4.88
CA TYR A 122 -2.69 5.82 -4.96
C TYR A 122 -1.52 4.84 -5.05
N THR A 123 -0.36 5.33 -5.47
CA THR A 123 0.89 4.57 -5.40
C THR A 123 2.09 5.50 -5.22
N ILE A 124 3.22 4.95 -4.78
CA ILE A 124 4.45 5.67 -4.46
C ILE A 124 5.64 4.87 -4.98
N PHE A 125 6.59 5.54 -5.63
CA PHE A 125 7.84 4.92 -6.09
C PHE A 125 9.05 5.83 -5.83
N GLY A 126 10.16 5.23 -5.39
CA GLY A 126 11.47 5.86 -5.47
C GLY A 126 12.05 5.71 -6.88
N VAL A 127 12.68 6.74 -7.43
CA VAL A 127 13.33 6.71 -8.74
C VAL A 127 14.74 7.29 -8.61
N ASP A 128 15.73 6.47 -8.94
CA ASP A 128 17.12 6.90 -9.11
C ASP A 128 17.30 7.36 -10.56
N LYS A 129 17.69 8.62 -10.75
CA LYS A 129 17.89 9.24 -12.06
C LYS A 129 19.33 9.70 -12.23
N SER A 130 19.83 9.57 -13.45
CA SER A 130 21.04 10.24 -13.91
C SER A 130 20.70 11.15 -15.08
N GLU A 131 21.38 12.29 -15.15
CA GLU A 131 21.34 13.20 -16.29
C GLU A 131 22.77 13.63 -16.61
N ILE A 132 23.20 13.45 -17.86
CA ILE A 132 24.50 13.94 -18.35
C ILE A 132 24.24 15.13 -19.26
N LEU A 133 24.99 16.21 -19.05
CA LEU A 133 25.05 17.34 -19.97
C LEU A 133 26.27 17.15 -20.88
N LEU A 134 26.03 17.10 -22.19
CA LEU A 134 27.08 17.04 -23.20
C LEU A 134 26.91 18.20 -24.17
N GLU A 135 27.98 18.96 -24.36
CA GLU A 135 28.05 19.98 -25.39
C GLU A 135 28.08 19.27 -26.76
N ARG A 136 27.13 19.61 -27.63
CA ARG A 136 27.02 19.05 -28.98
C ARG A 136 26.66 20.11 -29.98
N LEU A 137 27.19 19.97 -31.21
CA LEU A 137 26.69 20.71 -32.36
C LEU A 137 25.26 20.27 -32.64
N ILE A 138 24.33 21.23 -32.56
CA ILE A 138 22.95 21.03 -32.98
C ILE A 138 22.85 21.41 -34.46
N PRO A 139 22.43 20.47 -35.34
CA PRO A 139 22.23 20.80 -36.74
C PRO A 139 21.22 21.93 -36.90
N ALA A 140 21.48 22.88 -37.80
CA ALA A 140 20.59 24.00 -38.11
C ALA A 140 19.15 23.54 -38.41
N SER A 141 18.97 22.34 -38.99
CA SER A 141 17.66 21.73 -39.27
C SER A 141 16.78 21.49 -38.03
N LYS A 142 17.36 21.46 -36.83
CA LYS A 142 16.63 21.33 -35.56
C LYS A 142 16.39 22.66 -34.86
N LEU A 143 16.94 23.76 -35.36
CA LEU A 143 16.85 25.09 -34.78
C LEU A 143 15.92 25.95 -35.65
N ILE A 144 14.77 26.33 -35.12
CA ILE A 144 13.79 27.12 -35.86
C ILE A 144 14.40 28.50 -36.17
N GLY A 145 14.61 28.78 -37.46
CA GLY A 145 15.09 30.08 -37.93
C GLY A 145 16.60 30.30 -37.86
N GLN A 146 17.41 29.25 -37.73
CA GLN A 146 18.87 29.36 -37.81
C GLN A 146 19.43 28.64 -39.04
N GLU A 147 20.45 29.24 -39.67
CA GLU A 147 21.14 28.70 -40.85
C GLU A 147 22.48 28.02 -40.51
N ALA A 148 22.97 28.17 -39.26
CA ALA A 148 24.26 27.65 -38.81
C ALA A 148 24.09 26.65 -37.66
N GLU A 149 25.06 25.74 -37.52
CA GLU A 149 25.13 24.84 -36.36
C GLU A 149 25.56 25.63 -35.12
N GLU A 150 24.92 25.33 -33.98
CA GLU A 150 25.23 25.96 -32.71
C GLU A 150 25.70 24.89 -31.71
N LEU A 151 26.78 25.16 -30.98
CA LEU A 151 27.18 24.35 -29.83
C LEU A 151 26.21 24.65 -28.69
N ALA A 152 25.48 23.62 -28.25
CA ALA A 152 24.58 23.74 -27.12
C ALA A 152 24.62 22.50 -26.24
N ASP A 153 24.33 22.71 -24.95
CA ASP A 153 24.22 21.63 -23.98
C ASP A 153 22.98 20.77 -24.27
N GLN A 154 23.22 19.50 -24.61
CA GLN A 154 22.16 18.49 -24.71
C GLN A 154 22.08 17.68 -23.42
N HIS A 155 20.85 17.49 -22.95
CA HIS A 155 20.54 16.72 -21.76
C HIS A 155 20.23 15.27 -22.13
N PHE A 156 20.94 14.33 -21.51
CA PHE A 156 20.69 12.89 -21.63
C PHE A 156 20.30 12.32 -20.28
N ALA A 157 19.00 12.04 -20.10
CA ALA A 157 18.46 11.52 -18.85
C ALA A 157 18.19 10.02 -18.94
N ALA A 158 18.41 9.30 -17.84
CA ALA A 158 18.07 7.90 -17.69
C ALA A 158 17.54 7.62 -16.28
N ASN A 159 16.51 6.77 -16.20
CA ASN A 159 16.07 6.17 -14.96
C ASN A 159 16.92 4.92 -14.70
N LEU A 160 17.73 4.94 -13.65
CA LEU A 160 18.67 3.87 -13.33
C LEU A 160 18.00 2.72 -12.57
N ALA A 161 17.13 3.05 -11.62
CA ALA A 161 16.40 2.07 -10.80
C ALA A 161 15.10 2.66 -10.25
N VAL A 162 14.12 1.80 -10.02
CA VAL A 162 12.86 2.10 -9.32
C VAL A 162 12.79 1.31 -8.03
N THR A 163 12.40 1.96 -6.94
CA THR A 163 12.25 1.37 -5.60
C THR A 163 10.78 1.40 -5.21
N VAL A 164 10.18 0.22 -5.05
CA VAL A 164 8.71 0.06 -5.12
C VAL A 164 8.03 -0.16 -3.76
N SER A 165 8.79 0.02 -2.68
CA SER A 165 8.37 -0.15 -1.30
C SER A 165 9.27 0.68 -0.37
N PRO A 166 8.94 0.79 0.93
CA PRO A 166 9.85 1.36 1.93
C PRO A 166 11.16 0.56 2.04
N TYR A 167 12.16 0.91 1.24
CA TYR A 167 13.40 0.15 1.12
C TYR A 167 14.62 1.07 1.16
N LEU A 168 15.60 0.71 2.01
CA LEU A 168 16.86 1.43 2.21
C LEU A 168 16.64 2.94 2.42
N GLU A 169 17.29 3.80 1.64
CA GLU A 169 17.22 5.26 1.74
C GLU A 169 15.82 5.84 1.46
N TYR A 170 14.94 5.06 0.85
CA TYR A 170 13.55 5.45 0.59
C TYR A 170 12.61 5.12 1.76
N GLU A 171 12.99 4.25 2.70
CA GLU A 171 12.08 3.71 3.72
C GLU A 171 11.36 4.80 4.53
N LYS A 172 12.12 5.64 5.23
CA LYS A 172 11.55 6.71 6.07
C LYS A 172 10.74 7.73 5.26
N PRO A 173 11.25 8.31 4.16
CA PRO A 173 10.46 9.29 3.40
C PRO A 173 9.25 8.66 2.71
N PHE A 174 9.31 7.39 2.29
CA PHE A 174 8.16 6.66 1.76
C PHE A 174 7.06 6.54 2.81
N GLN A 175 7.38 6.02 4.00
CA GLN A 175 6.40 5.86 5.09
C GLN A 175 5.81 7.20 5.53
N ALA A 176 6.61 8.26 5.56
CA ALA A 176 6.14 9.60 5.89
C ALA A 176 5.16 10.14 4.83
N LEU A 177 5.49 9.97 3.55
CA LEU A 177 4.62 10.38 2.43
C LEU A 177 3.33 9.54 2.39
N GLN A 178 3.44 8.23 2.57
CA GLN A 178 2.28 7.32 2.61
C GLN A 178 1.31 7.72 3.72
N ARG A 179 1.83 7.96 4.93
CA ARG A 179 1.03 8.42 6.06
C ARG A 179 0.35 9.76 5.78
N ALA A 180 1.10 10.74 5.26
CA ALA A 180 0.53 12.04 4.93
C ALA A 180 -0.57 11.93 3.86
N ILE A 181 -0.41 11.08 2.85
CA ILE A 181 -1.46 10.83 1.86
C ILE A 181 -2.71 10.26 2.53
N LEU A 182 -2.57 9.26 3.40
CA LEU A 182 -3.70 8.62 4.09
C LEU A 182 -4.35 9.52 5.14
N ASP A 183 -3.59 10.36 5.84
CA ASP A 183 -4.14 11.34 6.79
C ASP A 183 -5.03 12.36 6.07
N TYR A 184 -4.67 12.74 4.84
CA TYR A 184 -5.46 13.67 4.04
C TYR A 184 -6.60 12.98 3.28
N PHE A 185 -6.37 11.77 2.79
CA PHE A 185 -7.32 10.96 2.02
C PHE A 185 -7.46 9.54 2.63
N PRO A 186 -8.23 9.39 3.71
CA PRO A 186 -8.26 8.17 4.53
C PRO A 186 -8.90 6.96 3.84
N THR A 187 -9.56 7.16 2.70
CA THR A 187 -10.23 6.09 1.95
C THR A 187 -9.38 5.54 0.81
N LEU A 188 -8.21 6.13 0.51
CA LEU A 188 -7.37 5.65 -0.59
C LEU A 188 -6.74 4.30 -0.22
N LYS A 189 -6.65 3.41 -1.21
CA LYS A 189 -5.93 2.15 -1.15
C LYS A 189 -4.64 2.22 -1.98
N PHE A 190 -3.57 1.66 -1.44
CA PHE A 190 -2.30 1.58 -2.13
C PHE A 190 -2.38 0.53 -3.24
N ILE A 191 -2.01 0.87 -4.48
CA ILE A 191 -1.88 -0.09 -5.57
C ILE A 191 -0.44 -0.64 -5.58
N PRO A 192 -0.25 -1.94 -5.32
CA PRO A 192 1.06 -2.58 -5.36
C PRO A 192 1.72 -2.46 -6.73
N TYR A 193 3.05 -2.43 -6.76
CA TYR A 193 3.79 -2.36 -8.03
C TYR A 193 3.51 -3.53 -8.96
N LYS A 194 3.41 -4.75 -8.42
CA LYS A 194 3.09 -5.96 -9.20
C LYS A 194 1.72 -5.85 -9.90
N ILE A 195 0.77 -5.14 -9.29
CA ILE A 195 -0.55 -4.89 -9.86
C ILE A 195 -0.50 -3.74 -10.85
N SER A 196 0.21 -2.65 -10.51
CA SER A 196 0.41 -1.48 -11.35
C SER A 196 0.99 -1.83 -12.74
N THR A 197 1.91 -2.80 -12.78
CA THR A 197 2.56 -3.28 -14.01
C THR A 197 1.75 -4.30 -14.81
N LYS A 198 0.62 -4.78 -14.28
CA LYS A 198 -0.19 -5.78 -14.96
C LYS A 198 -0.78 -5.17 -16.23
N LYS A 199 -0.52 -5.79 -17.38
CA LYS A 199 -1.18 -5.46 -18.64
C LYS A 199 -2.67 -5.83 -18.54
N ILE A 200 -3.50 -5.00 -19.13
CA ILE A 200 -4.94 -5.21 -19.22
C ILE A 200 -5.21 -5.63 -20.66
N GLU A 201 -5.63 -6.86 -20.84
CA GLU A 201 -6.02 -7.34 -22.15
C GLU A 201 -7.27 -6.57 -22.62
N GLY A 202 -7.33 -6.26 -23.91
CA GLY A 202 -8.54 -5.69 -24.48
C GLY A 202 -8.67 -4.16 -24.41
N ILE A 203 -7.79 -3.45 -23.69
CA ILE A 203 -7.79 -1.98 -23.67
C ILE A 203 -6.84 -1.40 -24.71
N SER A 204 -7.23 -0.26 -25.27
CA SER A 204 -6.35 0.60 -26.06
C SER A 204 -6.35 1.98 -25.43
N LEU A 205 -5.26 2.32 -24.74
CA LEU A 205 -5.11 3.67 -24.22
C LEU A 205 -4.58 4.57 -25.34
N LEU A 206 -5.39 5.55 -25.77
CA LEU A 206 -4.99 6.57 -26.73
C LEU A 206 -3.99 7.53 -26.09
N TYR A 207 -2.75 7.10 -25.99
CA TYR A 207 -1.62 7.98 -25.68
C TYR A 207 -0.86 8.31 -26.96
N PRO A 208 -0.56 9.61 -27.19
CA PRO A 208 0.12 10.08 -28.39
C PRO A 208 1.55 9.54 -28.51
N ASP A 209 2.18 9.11 -27.42
CA ASP A 209 3.47 8.43 -27.44
C ASP A 209 3.32 6.92 -27.64
N SER A 210 3.66 6.43 -28.83
CA SER A 210 3.60 5.02 -29.22
C SER A 210 4.73 4.15 -28.69
N GLU A 211 5.78 4.72 -28.08
CA GLU A 211 7.01 3.99 -27.71
C GLU A 211 7.03 3.48 -26.26
N ILE A 212 5.96 3.67 -25.49
CA ILE A 212 5.93 3.28 -24.07
C ILE A 212 5.47 1.81 -23.96
N GLU A 213 6.37 0.91 -23.52
CA GLU A 213 6.12 -0.54 -23.39
C GLU A 213 4.94 -0.90 -22.46
N VAL A 214 4.56 0.04 -21.60
CA VAL A 214 3.54 -0.11 -20.55
C VAL A 214 2.19 0.53 -20.93
N LYS A 215 1.98 0.78 -22.24
CA LYS A 215 0.84 1.55 -22.77
C LYS A 215 -0.53 1.08 -22.28
N ASP A 216 -0.68 -0.20 -21.96
CA ASP A 216 -1.97 -0.81 -21.57
C ASP A 216 -1.89 -1.50 -20.20
N SER A 217 -1.34 -0.83 -19.19
CA SER A 217 -1.27 -1.33 -17.82
C SER A 217 -2.25 -0.68 -16.86
N VAL A 218 -2.45 -1.29 -15.70
CA VAL A 218 -3.18 -0.68 -14.56
C VAL A 218 -2.64 0.70 -14.24
N PHE A 219 -1.32 0.86 -14.22
CA PHE A 219 -0.71 2.14 -13.93
C PHE A 219 -1.07 3.20 -14.96
N SER A 220 -0.96 2.86 -16.25
CA SER A 220 -1.29 3.78 -17.33
C SER A 220 -2.77 4.18 -17.29
N ALA A 221 -3.67 3.20 -17.10
CA ALA A 221 -5.12 3.44 -17.06
C ALA A 221 -5.56 4.32 -15.88
N LEU A 222 -5.02 4.09 -14.68
CA LEU A 222 -5.44 4.81 -13.47
C LEU A 222 -4.65 6.08 -13.19
N PHE A 223 -3.43 6.18 -13.70
CA PHE A 223 -2.53 7.28 -13.44
C PHE A 223 -2.08 7.95 -14.74
N ARG A 224 -0.99 7.46 -15.34
CA ARG A 224 -0.42 7.99 -16.58
C ARG A 224 0.58 7.00 -17.17
N PRO A 225 0.86 7.03 -18.48
CA PRO A 225 2.01 6.32 -19.02
C PRO A 225 3.30 6.94 -18.47
N ASP A 226 4.22 6.12 -18.00
CA ASP A 226 5.53 6.56 -17.52
C ASP A 226 6.58 5.48 -17.79
N ASN A 227 7.82 5.90 -18.03
CA ASN A 227 8.91 5.01 -18.44
C ASN A 227 9.68 4.40 -17.26
N PHE A 228 9.20 4.61 -16.02
CA PHE A 228 9.81 4.04 -14.82
C PHE A 228 9.92 2.51 -14.89
N PHE A 229 8.93 1.84 -15.49
CA PHE A 229 8.86 0.38 -15.50
C PHE A 229 9.90 -0.29 -16.42
N ASN A 230 10.61 0.48 -17.24
CA ASN A 230 11.72 -0.05 -18.06
C ASN A 230 13.03 -0.12 -17.28
N SER A 231 13.07 0.42 -16.06
CA SER A 231 14.25 0.41 -15.19
C SER A 231 14.30 -0.82 -14.28
N LYS A 232 15.49 -1.11 -13.74
CA LYS A 232 15.65 -2.16 -12.74
C LYS A 232 14.83 -1.85 -11.49
N THR A 233 14.04 -2.83 -11.03
CA THR A 233 13.20 -2.70 -9.85
C THR A 233 13.92 -3.21 -8.59
N ARG A 234 13.72 -2.54 -7.46
CA ARG A 234 14.24 -2.89 -6.13
C ARG A 234 13.14 -2.79 -5.06
N GLY A 235 13.30 -3.53 -3.97
CA GLY A 235 12.33 -3.61 -2.88
C GLY A 235 11.25 -4.67 -3.14
N ASP A 236 10.29 -4.76 -2.23
CA ASP A 236 9.16 -5.70 -2.32
C ASP A 236 8.10 -5.24 -3.34
N THR A 237 7.93 -6.00 -4.43
CA THR A 237 6.92 -5.73 -5.47
C THR A 237 5.49 -6.02 -5.01
N TYR A 238 5.32 -6.76 -3.92
CA TYR A 238 4.05 -7.11 -3.29
C TYR A 238 3.70 -6.19 -2.11
N PHE A 239 4.48 -5.15 -1.87
CA PHE A 239 4.17 -4.18 -0.82
C PHE A 239 2.75 -3.59 -1.03
N GLY A 240 1.96 -3.61 0.05
CA GLY A 240 0.58 -3.15 0.06
C GLY A 240 -0.46 -4.19 -0.38
N PHE A 241 -0.07 -5.44 -0.70
CA PHE A 241 -1.03 -6.51 -0.99
C PHE A 241 -2.00 -6.74 0.19
N ASP A 242 -1.55 -6.62 1.43
CA ASP A 242 -2.37 -6.83 2.63
C ASP A 242 -3.65 -5.96 2.68
N GLU A 243 -3.64 -4.78 2.05
CA GLU A 243 -4.82 -3.89 1.94
C GLU A 243 -5.95 -4.46 1.05
N TRP A 244 -5.62 -5.53 0.32
CA TRP A 244 -6.44 -6.22 -0.66
C TRP A 244 -6.78 -7.64 -0.25
N LEU A 245 -6.39 -8.08 0.94
CA LEU A 245 -6.81 -9.38 1.45
C LEU A 245 -8.33 -9.50 1.36
N LYS A 246 -8.79 -10.60 0.78
CA LYS A 246 -10.18 -11.02 0.84
C LYS A 246 -10.46 -11.19 2.33
N ILE A 247 -11.08 -10.17 2.94
CA ILE A 247 -11.79 -10.38 4.18
C ILE A 247 -12.85 -11.39 3.78
N LYS A 248 -12.60 -12.69 4.05
CA LYS A 248 -13.65 -13.71 4.00
C LYS A 248 -14.77 -13.05 4.75
N LYS A 249 -15.86 -12.69 4.06
CA LYS A 249 -17.07 -12.22 4.72
C LYS A 249 -17.33 -13.31 5.72
N LEU A 250 -17.01 -13.06 6.99
CA LEU A 250 -17.43 -13.91 8.08
C LEU A 250 -18.92 -14.00 7.84
N ASP A 251 -19.36 -15.21 7.48
CA ASP A 251 -20.73 -15.44 7.03
C ASP A 251 -21.64 -14.75 8.05
N LYS A 252 -22.67 -14.03 7.58
CA LYS A 252 -23.60 -13.39 8.51
C LYS A 252 -24.15 -14.41 9.50
N GLU A 253 -24.27 -15.67 9.08
CA GLU A 253 -24.58 -16.80 9.95
C GLU A 253 -23.48 -17.08 10.97
N ARG A 254 -22.20 -17.17 10.57
CA ARG A 254 -21.06 -17.34 11.49
C ARG A 254 -20.92 -16.19 12.49
N ILE A 255 -21.14 -14.94 12.07
CA ILE A 255 -21.16 -13.77 12.96
C ILE A 255 -22.33 -13.87 13.95
N LYS A 256 -23.49 -14.33 13.48
CA LYS A 256 -24.67 -14.53 14.31
C LYS A 256 -24.45 -15.67 15.31
N GLU A 257 -23.89 -16.80 14.89
CA GLU A 257 -23.51 -17.92 15.77
C GLU A 257 -22.53 -17.49 16.86
N ILE A 258 -21.50 -16.71 16.51
CA ILE A 258 -20.56 -16.16 17.49
C ILE A 258 -21.28 -15.21 18.45
N LYS A 259 -22.17 -14.34 17.96
CA LYS A 259 -22.96 -13.44 18.83
C LYS A 259 -23.91 -14.18 19.76
N ASP A 260 -24.64 -15.17 19.24
CA ASP A 260 -25.63 -15.94 19.98
C ASP A 260 -24.93 -16.80 21.05
N SER A 261 -23.79 -17.42 20.72
CA SER A 261 -22.93 -18.15 21.66
C SER A 261 -22.38 -17.26 22.77
N LEU A 262 -21.91 -16.05 22.44
CA LEU A 262 -21.43 -15.07 23.42
C LEU A 262 -22.57 -14.57 24.34
N LEU A 263 -23.77 -14.37 23.79
CA LEU A 263 -24.96 -13.98 24.56
C LEU A 263 -25.41 -15.09 25.53
N GLU A 264 -25.50 -16.34 25.07
CA GLU A 264 -25.86 -17.48 25.93
C GLU A 264 -24.85 -17.73 27.05
N LYS A 265 -23.55 -17.55 26.79
CA LYS A 265 -22.51 -17.64 27.82
C LYS A 265 -22.58 -16.47 28.81
N SER A 266 -22.91 -15.25 28.36
CA SER A 266 -23.02 -14.07 29.22
C SER A 266 -24.18 -14.12 30.22
N LEU A 267 -25.26 -14.83 29.90
CA LEU A 267 -26.46 -14.93 30.75
C LEU A 267 -26.36 -15.98 31.86
N LYS A 268 -25.31 -16.82 31.85
CA LYS A 268 -25.15 -17.90 32.85
C LYS A 268 -24.30 -17.54 34.06
N ASN A 269 -23.57 -16.43 34.04
CA ASN A 269 -22.64 -16.03 35.11
C ASN A 269 -22.85 -14.56 35.50
N GLU A 270 -23.97 -14.24 36.15
CA GLU A 270 -24.28 -12.88 36.64
C GLU A 270 -23.38 -12.41 37.81
N SER A 271 -22.58 -13.29 38.42
CA SER A 271 -21.75 -12.94 39.59
C SER A 271 -20.28 -12.60 39.28
N GLU A 272 -19.81 -12.67 38.03
CA GLU A 272 -18.43 -12.32 37.64
C GLU A 272 -18.41 -11.22 36.57
N LEU A 273 -19.07 -10.09 36.88
CA LEU A 273 -19.21 -8.96 35.97
C LEU A 273 -18.00 -8.01 36.02
N THR A 274 -16.84 -8.47 35.53
CA THR A 274 -15.79 -7.57 35.03
C THR A 274 -15.03 -8.23 33.89
N VAL A 275 -15.13 -7.65 32.68
CA VAL A 275 -14.33 -7.90 31.43
C VAL A 275 -15.18 -8.26 30.18
N HIS A 276 -16.51 -8.17 30.22
CA HIS A 276 -17.32 -8.25 28.99
C HIS A 276 -17.28 -6.95 28.17
N LYS A 277 -16.21 -6.74 27.42
CA LYS A 277 -16.10 -5.70 26.40
C LYS A 277 -15.61 -6.32 25.11
N VAL A 278 -16.31 -6.05 24.01
CA VAL A 278 -15.86 -6.45 22.67
C VAL A 278 -14.80 -5.45 22.23
N TRP A 279 -13.62 -5.93 21.89
CA TRP A 279 -12.49 -5.09 21.52
C TRP A 279 -12.19 -5.25 20.02
N ARG A 280 -12.15 -4.15 19.28
CA ARG A 280 -11.73 -4.09 17.88
C ARG A 280 -10.20 -4.02 17.82
N PHE A 281 -9.60 -4.92 17.04
CA PHE A 281 -8.18 -4.82 16.71
C PHE A 281 -7.91 -3.48 16.01
N LYS A 282 -6.89 -2.75 16.47
CA LYS A 282 -6.50 -1.47 15.90
C LYS A 282 -5.18 -1.56 15.15
N SER A 283 -4.16 -2.12 15.79
CA SER A 283 -2.82 -2.22 15.22
C SER A 283 -1.96 -3.20 16.01
N ALA A 284 -0.99 -3.80 15.34
CA ALA A 284 0.13 -4.50 15.96
C ALA A 284 1.43 -3.81 15.54
N SER A 285 2.35 -3.61 16.48
CA SER A 285 3.68 -3.06 16.21
C SER A 285 4.73 -3.85 16.97
N ARG A 286 5.81 -4.22 16.28
CA ARG A 286 6.97 -4.85 16.92
C ARG A 286 7.75 -3.76 17.66
N ILE A 287 7.92 -3.92 18.96
CA ILE A 287 8.81 -3.07 19.74
C ILE A 287 10.24 -3.58 19.48
N PRO A 288 11.16 -2.74 19.00
CA PRO A 288 12.52 -3.18 18.71
C PRO A 288 13.25 -3.55 20.01
N SER A 289 13.22 -4.83 20.40
CA SER A 289 14.12 -5.38 21.40
C SER A 289 15.39 -5.90 20.75
N SER A 290 16.52 -5.74 21.45
CA SER A 290 17.89 -5.99 21.00
C SER A 290 18.07 -7.22 20.11
N ARG A 291 18.79 -7.03 19.00
CA ARG A 291 19.22 -8.04 18.02
C ARG A 291 19.71 -9.33 18.70
N LEU A 292 18.91 -10.38 18.65
CA LEU A 292 19.39 -11.76 18.67
C LEU A 292 19.26 -12.35 17.25
N GLY A 293 20.14 -13.31 16.95
CA GLY A 293 20.44 -13.82 15.61
C GLY A 293 19.24 -14.26 14.76
N SER A 294 19.53 -14.44 13.47
CA SER A 294 18.63 -14.63 12.33
C SER A 294 17.70 -15.87 12.38
N MET A 295 16.94 -16.06 13.45
CA MET A 295 15.80 -16.98 13.48
C MET A 295 14.51 -16.19 13.22
N THR A 296 13.89 -16.43 12.07
CA THR A 296 12.51 -16.02 11.80
C THR A 296 11.57 -16.96 12.56
N PHE A 297 10.89 -16.46 13.57
CA PHE A 297 9.75 -17.15 14.16
C PHE A 297 8.52 -16.89 13.28
N GLY A 298 7.89 -17.95 12.79
CA GLY A 298 6.50 -17.87 12.34
C GLY A 298 5.64 -17.66 13.59
N MET A 299 4.81 -16.63 13.60
CA MET A 299 3.85 -16.47 14.68
C MET A 299 2.61 -17.30 14.36
N ASP A 300 2.34 -18.26 15.23
CA ASP A 300 1.04 -18.92 15.27
C ASP A 300 -0.04 -17.87 15.60
N LEU A 301 -1.16 -17.87 14.88
CA LEU A 301 -2.28 -17.00 15.22
C LEU A 301 -2.98 -17.60 16.45
N ILE A 302 -3.02 -16.84 17.55
CA ILE A 302 -3.66 -17.26 18.79
C ILE A 302 -4.93 -16.44 18.99
N VAL A 303 -6.05 -17.13 19.12
CA VAL A 303 -7.36 -16.55 19.45
C VAL A 303 -7.73 -16.97 20.87
N LEU A 304 -7.85 -16.00 21.78
CA LEU A 304 -8.28 -16.23 23.15
C LEU A 304 -9.76 -15.89 23.29
N ASP A 305 -10.57 -16.82 23.77
CA ASP A 305 -11.94 -16.52 24.22
C ASP A 305 -11.88 -16.05 25.67
N LEU A 306 -11.96 -14.73 25.87
CA LEU A 306 -11.96 -14.13 27.21
C LEU A 306 -13.22 -14.43 28.03
N THR A 307 -14.24 -15.06 27.43
CA THR A 307 -15.44 -15.52 28.14
C THR A 307 -15.34 -16.97 28.61
N ASP A 308 -14.32 -17.70 28.15
CA ASP A 308 -14.08 -19.09 28.51
C ASP A 308 -12.58 -19.33 28.66
N ILE A 309 -12.10 -19.28 29.90
CA ILE A 309 -10.68 -19.54 30.22
C ILE A 309 -10.21 -20.93 29.76
N ASN A 310 -11.12 -21.85 29.43
CA ASN A 310 -10.76 -23.15 28.89
C ASN A 310 -10.56 -23.13 27.36
N TYR A 311 -10.66 -21.98 26.70
CA TYR A 311 -10.69 -21.89 25.24
C TYR A 311 -9.70 -20.86 24.67
N ALA A 312 -8.56 -21.37 24.23
CA ALA A 312 -7.58 -20.72 23.37
C ALA A 312 -7.44 -21.56 22.09
N THR A 313 -7.53 -20.93 20.92
CA THR A 313 -7.24 -21.57 19.63
C THR A 313 -5.88 -21.13 19.14
N VAL A 314 -4.98 -22.09 18.88
CA VAL A 314 -3.65 -21.85 18.32
C VAL A 314 -3.64 -22.39 16.89
N ILE A 315 -3.32 -21.52 15.93
CA ILE A 315 -3.24 -21.86 14.50
C ILE A 315 -1.77 -21.80 14.11
N ALA A 316 -1.14 -22.98 14.01
CA ALA A 316 0.30 -23.08 13.82
C ALA A 316 0.76 -22.89 12.37
N LYS A 317 -0.07 -23.30 11.38
CA LYS A 317 0.16 -23.09 9.93
C LYS A 317 -1.18 -23.03 9.18
N GLU A 318 -1.21 -22.44 7.98
CA GLU A 318 -2.43 -22.28 7.15
C GLU A 318 -3.16 -23.61 6.85
N ASP A 319 -2.44 -24.74 6.84
CA ASP A 319 -2.96 -26.06 6.51
C ASP A 319 -3.10 -27.01 7.71
N GLU A 320 -2.83 -26.54 8.93
CA GLU A 320 -2.97 -27.37 10.15
C GLU A 320 -4.32 -27.09 10.84
N GLU A 321 -4.97 -28.14 11.36
CA GLU A 321 -6.19 -27.96 12.13
C GLU A 321 -5.92 -27.10 13.39
N PRO A 322 -6.80 -26.15 13.71
CA PRO A 322 -6.61 -25.32 14.90
C PRO A 322 -6.58 -26.17 16.16
N ILE A 323 -5.58 -25.92 17.01
CA ILE A 323 -5.43 -26.64 18.27
C ILE A 323 -6.15 -25.87 19.36
N VAL A 324 -7.12 -26.50 20.01
CA VAL A 324 -7.83 -25.94 21.16
C VAL A 324 -7.10 -26.30 22.43
N SER A 325 -6.83 -25.30 23.27
CA SER A 325 -6.14 -25.46 24.54
C SER A 325 -6.75 -24.56 25.61
N LYS A 326 -6.49 -24.88 26.88
CA LYS A 326 -6.88 -24.00 27.98
C LYS A 326 -5.86 -22.89 28.16
N TYR A 327 -6.27 -21.82 28.83
CA TYR A 327 -5.33 -20.82 29.29
C TYR A 327 -5.67 -20.37 30.72
N SER A 328 -4.68 -19.81 31.40
CA SER A 328 -4.84 -19.21 32.72
C SER A 328 -4.34 -17.78 32.70
N VAL A 329 -4.92 -16.94 33.56
CA VAL A 329 -4.47 -15.56 33.76
C VAL A 329 -4.10 -15.40 35.23
N ALA A 330 -2.83 -15.11 35.50
CA ALA A 330 -2.32 -14.84 36.85
C ALA A 330 -1.22 -13.78 36.78
N ASP A 331 -1.18 -12.85 37.74
CA ASP A 331 -0.12 -11.82 37.85
C ASP A 331 0.19 -11.05 36.56
N HIS A 332 -0.84 -10.66 35.80
CA HIS A 332 -0.72 -10.01 34.49
C HIS A 332 -0.07 -10.88 33.40
N GLU A 333 -0.02 -12.19 33.58
CA GLU A 333 0.46 -13.17 32.61
C GLU A 333 -0.71 -14.04 32.14
N ILE A 334 -0.85 -14.20 30.83
CA ILE A 334 -1.69 -15.23 30.21
C ILE A 334 -0.78 -16.42 29.91
N ARG A 335 -1.17 -17.63 30.29
CA ARG A 335 -0.43 -18.88 30.00
C ARG A 335 -1.34 -19.81 29.24
N ILE A 336 -0.89 -20.35 28.11
CA ILE A 336 -1.68 -21.27 27.31
C ILE A 336 -1.08 -22.66 27.48
N ASP A 337 -1.89 -23.63 27.92
CA ASP A 337 -1.46 -24.98 28.29
C ASP A 337 -0.76 -25.71 27.13
N TYR A 338 -1.15 -25.38 25.89
CA TYR A 338 -0.54 -25.90 24.66
C TYR A 338 0.98 -25.71 24.65
N PHE A 339 1.46 -24.58 25.16
CA PHE A 339 2.88 -24.29 25.20
C PHE A 339 3.58 -24.87 26.44
N GLN A 340 2.88 -25.58 27.33
CA GLN A 340 3.46 -26.24 28.52
C GLN A 340 4.34 -25.29 29.35
N ASP A 341 3.84 -24.08 29.64
CA ASP A 341 4.56 -22.99 30.34
C ASP A 341 5.81 -22.44 29.62
N LYS A 342 6.07 -22.86 28.38
CA LYS A 342 7.21 -22.35 27.58
C LYS A 342 6.93 -21.00 26.94
N ILE A 343 5.66 -20.58 26.84
CA ILE A 343 5.26 -19.28 26.30
C ILE A 343 4.18 -18.70 27.21
N PHE A 344 4.40 -17.47 27.66
CA PHE A 344 3.42 -16.68 28.41
C PHE A 344 3.27 -15.29 27.78
N PHE A 345 2.17 -14.60 28.07
CA PHE A 345 1.83 -13.31 27.47
C PHE A 345 1.64 -12.28 28.59
N LYS A 346 2.40 -11.19 28.62
CA LYS A 346 2.22 -10.15 29.65
C LYS A 346 1.19 -9.10 29.23
N THR A 347 0.15 -8.89 30.02
CA THR A 347 -0.77 -7.77 29.78
C THR A 347 -0.11 -6.48 30.24
N GLY A 348 0.15 -5.54 29.34
CA GLY A 348 0.86 -4.30 29.68
C GLY A 348 -0.04 -3.28 30.38
N GLU A 349 -1.22 -3.00 29.81
CA GLU A 349 -2.13 -1.99 30.35
C GLU A 349 -3.59 -2.24 29.92
N LEU A 350 -4.48 -2.43 30.91
CA LEU A 350 -5.92 -2.62 30.72
C LEU A 350 -6.67 -1.35 31.18
N ARG A 351 -7.20 -0.55 30.26
CA ARG A 351 -8.08 0.59 30.58
C ARG A 351 -9.49 0.37 30.02
N THR A 352 -10.49 1.03 30.58
CA THR A 352 -11.91 0.90 30.16
C THR A 352 -12.18 1.26 28.69
N SER A 353 -11.32 2.05 28.05
CA SER A 353 -11.45 2.50 26.65
C SER A 353 -10.35 1.98 25.72
N LYS A 354 -9.33 1.30 26.25
CA LYS A 354 -8.16 0.85 25.50
C LYS A 354 -7.55 -0.38 26.16
N LEU A 355 -7.42 -1.46 25.39
CA LEU A 355 -6.68 -2.65 25.81
C LEU A 355 -5.32 -2.61 25.10
N LYS A 356 -4.24 -2.55 25.89
CA LYS A 356 -2.86 -2.65 25.41
C LYS A 356 -2.28 -3.96 25.91
N VAL A 357 -2.08 -4.90 24.99
CA VAL A 357 -1.43 -6.18 25.27
C VAL A 357 0.04 -6.05 24.84
N ILE A 358 0.97 -6.36 25.75
CA ILE A 358 2.40 -6.38 25.44
C ILE A 358 2.82 -7.84 25.40
N LEU A 359 2.77 -8.45 24.23
CA LEU A 359 3.24 -9.80 24.06
C LEU A 359 4.74 -9.85 24.39
N ASN A 360 5.10 -10.55 25.47
CA ASN A 360 6.48 -10.89 25.80
C ASN A 360 6.61 -12.40 25.61
N VAL A 361 7.24 -12.85 24.53
CA VAL A 361 7.48 -14.28 24.32
C VAL A 361 8.77 -14.68 25.02
N ASP A 362 8.69 -15.13 26.26
CA ASP A 362 9.85 -15.68 26.97
C ASP A 362 9.84 -17.21 26.84
N LEU A 363 10.79 -17.75 26.05
CA LEU A 363 10.94 -19.19 25.87
C LEU A 363 11.75 -19.77 27.03
N ASN A 364 11.07 -20.45 27.96
CA ASN A 364 11.72 -21.20 29.02
C ASN A 364 12.06 -22.61 28.53
N LEU A 365 13.20 -22.73 27.83
CA LEU A 365 13.77 -24.02 27.47
C LEU A 365 14.35 -24.64 28.74
N LYS A 366 14.02 -25.90 29.04
CA LYS A 366 14.39 -26.62 30.29
C LYS A 366 15.90 -26.78 30.55
N GLU A 367 16.77 -26.07 29.82
CA GLU A 367 18.23 -26.09 29.93
C GLU A 367 18.76 -24.64 29.86
N GLU A 368 18.91 -23.98 31.02
CA GLU A 368 19.68 -22.75 31.35
C GLU A 368 19.69 -21.53 30.40
N LYS A 369 18.89 -21.50 29.34
CA LYS A 369 18.81 -20.37 28.41
C LYS A 369 17.38 -19.89 28.29
N SER A 370 17.04 -18.85 29.05
CA SER A 370 15.85 -18.04 28.76
C SER A 370 16.12 -17.27 27.45
N LEU A 371 15.37 -17.57 26.40
CA LEU A 371 15.39 -16.75 25.19
C LEU A 371 14.34 -15.66 25.36
N LYS A 372 14.78 -14.42 25.57
CA LYS A 372 13.89 -13.25 25.55
C LYS A 372 13.50 -12.97 24.11
N GLY A 373 12.30 -13.38 23.74
CA GLY A 373 11.74 -13.17 22.41
C GLY A 373 11.28 -11.74 22.18
N ASP A 374 10.84 -11.50 20.95
CA ASP A 374 10.32 -10.21 20.48
C ASP A 374 9.16 -9.70 21.33
N ILE A 375 9.11 -8.38 21.45
CA ILE A 375 8.00 -7.68 22.09
C ILE A 375 7.05 -7.18 21.00
N ILE A 376 5.79 -7.59 21.06
CA ILE A 376 4.76 -7.10 20.12
C ILE A 376 3.70 -6.36 20.92
N GLU A 377 3.54 -5.07 20.60
CA GLU A 377 2.47 -4.25 21.13
C GLU A 377 1.23 -4.47 20.26
N ILE A 378 0.17 -5.00 20.86
CA ILE A 378 -1.13 -5.16 20.22
C ILE A 378 -2.10 -4.19 20.88
N LEU A 379 -2.66 -3.29 20.07
CA LEU A 379 -3.62 -2.30 20.51
C LEU A 379 -5.01 -2.71 20.06
N PHE A 380 -5.92 -2.73 21.03
CA PHE A 380 -7.34 -2.87 20.78
C PHE A 380 -8.10 -1.66 21.33
N GLU A 381 -9.19 -1.30 20.65
CA GLU A 381 -10.11 -0.24 21.08
C GLU A 381 -11.51 -0.83 21.29
N LEU A 382 -12.32 -0.19 22.13
CA LEU A 382 -13.66 -0.68 22.39
C LEU A 382 -14.50 -0.67 21.10
N TYR A 383 -15.09 -1.81 20.75
CA TYR A 383 -16.11 -1.85 19.70
C TYR A 383 -17.36 -1.15 20.25
N LYS A 384 -17.67 0.03 19.73
CA LYS A 384 -18.84 0.82 20.15
C LYS A 384 -20.13 0.26 19.58
#